data_AF-A0A931HRM2-F1
#
_entry.id   AF-A0A931HRM2-F1
#
_cell.length_a   1.000
_cell.length_b   1.000
_cell.length_c   1.000
_cell.angle_alpha   90.00
_cell.angle_beta   90.00
_cell.angle_gamma   90.00
#
_symmetry.space_group_name_H-M   'P 1'
#
loop_
_entity.id
_entity.type
_entity.pdbx_description
1 polymer ?
#
loop_
_entity_poly.entity_id
_entity_poly.type
_entity_poly.pdbx_seq_one_letter_code
_entity_poly.pdbx_strand_id
1 'polypeptide(L)'
;MNIAETPPPERRRKALAAVKELGPSRTEQAVLKVRCPASHTVAAVYKTTEGPVVVSASGPGGRGSRDREATGHHGDKLDSEFVDTLEATQFEDDAIPAGCACGPRTLSRKKLQDAVASHAHVVNLT
;
A
#
# COMPACT_ATOMS: atom_id res chain seq x y z
N MET A 1 0.58 -8.53 -15.89
CA MET A 1 -0.84 -8.91 -15.73
C MET A 1 -1.72 -8.05 -16.65
N ASN A 2 -2.72 -8.61 -17.34
CA ASN A 2 -3.68 -7.78 -18.12
C ASN A 2 -4.73 -7.18 -17.18
N ILE A 3 -4.50 -5.95 -16.73
CA ILE A 3 -5.37 -5.24 -15.78
C ILE A 3 -6.76 -4.96 -16.36
N ALA A 4 -6.85 -4.75 -17.68
CA ALA A 4 -8.12 -4.45 -18.36
C ALA A 4 -9.12 -5.62 -18.36
N GLU A 5 -8.64 -6.86 -18.31
CA GLU A 5 -9.46 -8.06 -18.40
C GLU A 5 -9.67 -8.71 -17.02
N THR A 6 -8.89 -8.32 -16.01
CA THR A 6 -8.98 -8.94 -14.69
C THR A 6 -9.91 -8.14 -13.77
N PRO A 7 -10.98 -8.76 -13.23
CA PRO A 7 -11.89 -8.06 -12.34
C PRO A 7 -11.20 -7.66 -11.02
N PRO A 8 -11.61 -6.54 -10.38
CA PRO A 8 -10.98 -6.01 -9.17
C PRO A 8 -10.74 -7.03 -8.04
N PRO A 9 -11.69 -7.92 -7.65
CA PRO A 9 -11.43 -8.88 -6.59
C PRO A 9 -10.33 -9.90 -6.92
N GLU A 10 -10.24 -10.33 -8.18
CA GLU A 10 -9.21 -11.27 -8.61
C GLU A 10 -7.84 -10.59 -8.64
N ARG A 11 -7.80 -9.34 -9.10
CA ARG A 11 -6.59 -8.52 -9.09
C ARG A 11 -6.06 -8.27 -7.68
N ARG A 12 -6.93 -7.95 -6.73
CA ARG A 12 -6.54 -7.84 -5.31
C ARG A 12 -6.00 -9.15 -4.76
N ARG A 13 -6.59 -10.29 -5.12
CA ARG A 13 -6.10 -11.61 -4.72
C ARG A 13 -4.69 -11.89 -5.26
N LYS A 14 -4.45 -11.58 -6.54
CA LYS A 14 -3.13 -11.71 -7.19
C LYS A 14 -2.10 -10.75 -6.58
N ALA A 15 -2.48 -9.49 -6.36
CA ALA A 15 -1.65 -8.48 -5.71
C ALA A 15 -1.25 -8.90 -4.29
N LEU A 16 -2.20 -9.45 -3.52
CA LEU A 16 -1.95 -10.00 -2.19
C LEU A 16 -0.98 -11.18 -2.22
N ALA A 17 -1.14 -12.11 -3.16
CA ALA A 17 -0.22 -13.23 -3.33
C ALA A 17 1.20 -12.73 -3.67
N ALA A 18 1.31 -11.80 -4.62
CA ALA A 18 2.59 -11.25 -5.04
C ALA A 18 3.32 -10.49 -3.91
N VAL A 19 2.59 -9.78 -3.04
CA VAL A 19 3.17 -9.14 -1.85
C VAL A 19 3.62 -10.17 -0.81
N LYS A 20 2.90 -11.29 -0.67
CA LYS A 20 3.32 -12.39 0.22
C LYS A 20 4.61 -13.05 -0.26
N GLU A 21 4.82 -13.16 -1.58
CA GLU A 21 6.05 -13.72 -2.17
C GLU A 21 7.31 -12.88 -1.88
N LEU A 22 7.17 -11.57 -1.63
CA LEU A 22 8.29 -10.71 -1.22
C LEU A 22 8.89 -11.12 0.14
N GLY A 23 8.11 -11.85 0.95
CA GLY A 23 8.56 -12.39 2.23
C GLY A 23 8.77 -11.34 3.34
N PRO A 24 9.45 -11.72 4.43
CA PRO A 24 9.54 -10.93 5.65
C PRO A 24 10.27 -9.59 5.51
N SER A 25 11.18 -9.47 4.55
CA SER A 25 11.97 -8.26 4.26
C SER A 25 11.30 -7.31 3.27
N ARG A 26 10.00 -7.50 2.97
CA ARG A 26 9.28 -6.67 1.99
C ARG A 26 9.39 -5.16 2.23
N THR A 27 9.49 -4.72 3.49
CA THR A 27 9.57 -3.30 3.88
C THR A 27 10.83 -2.58 3.37
N GLU A 28 11.89 -3.33 3.08
CA GLU A 28 13.13 -2.84 2.46
C GLU A 28 13.00 -2.73 0.92
N GLN A 29 12.05 -3.47 0.34
CA GLN A 29 11.76 -3.52 -1.10
C GLN A 29 10.65 -2.54 -1.52
N ALA A 30 10.20 -1.68 -0.61
CA ALA A 30 9.23 -0.63 -0.92
C ALA A 30 9.84 0.41 -1.87
N VAL A 31 9.24 0.58 -3.05
CA VAL A 31 9.66 1.58 -4.03
C VAL A 31 9.17 2.98 -3.67
N LEU A 32 8.02 3.07 -3.00
CA LEU A 32 7.43 4.32 -2.51
C LEU A 32 6.81 4.11 -1.13
N LYS A 33 7.04 5.06 -0.22
CA LYS A 33 6.39 5.12 1.10
C LYS A 33 5.57 6.39 1.22
N VAL A 34 4.30 6.26 1.58
CA VAL A 34 3.40 7.39 1.84
C VAL A 34 3.34 7.62 3.34
N ARG A 35 3.62 8.85 3.78
CA ARG A 35 3.62 9.23 5.19
C ARG A 35 2.60 10.33 5.48
N CYS A 36 1.99 10.32 6.65
CA CYS A 36 1.20 11.46 7.12
C CYS A 36 2.11 12.56 7.69
N PRO A 37 1.57 13.78 7.98
CA PRO A 37 2.36 14.86 8.60
C PRO A 37 3.03 14.46 9.92
N ALA A 38 2.41 13.55 10.68
CA ALA A 38 2.97 12.98 11.91
C ALA A 38 4.00 11.86 11.66
N SER A 39 4.48 11.71 10.42
CA SER A 39 5.47 10.72 9.99
C SER A 39 5.06 9.24 10.11
N HIS A 40 3.77 8.94 10.32
CA HIS A 40 3.28 7.55 10.23
C HIS A 40 3.21 7.09 8.78
N THR A 41 3.63 5.86 8.50
CA THR A 41 3.41 5.22 7.20
C THR A 41 1.93 4.95 7.02
N VAL A 42 1.35 5.53 5.98
CA VAL A 42 -0.07 5.39 5.61
C VAL A 42 -0.23 4.30 4.54
N ALA A 43 0.72 4.23 3.61
CA ALA A 43 0.77 3.21 2.57
C ALA A 43 2.21 2.98 2.11
N ALA A 44 2.44 1.84 1.47
CA ALA A 44 3.67 1.54 0.75
C ALA A 44 3.34 0.93 -0.61
N VAL A 45 4.18 1.20 -1.60
CA VAL A 45 4.15 0.53 -2.90
C VAL A 45 5.35 -0.38 -3.00
N TYR A 46 5.13 -1.61 -3.45
CA TYR A 46 6.16 -2.61 -3.67
C TYR A 46 6.22 -2.97 -5.15
N LYS A 47 7.42 -3.27 -5.64
CA LYS A 47 7.59 -3.85 -6.96
C LYS A 47 7.39 -5.36 -6.85
N THR A 48 6.38 -5.91 -7.52
CA THR A 48 6.11 -7.34 -7.55
C THR A 48 6.17 -7.88 -8.98
N THR A 49 6.07 -9.20 -9.13
CA THR A 49 5.96 -9.91 -10.41
C THR A 49 4.70 -9.51 -11.20
N GLU A 50 3.62 -9.15 -10.49
CA GLU A 50 2.36 -8.71 -11.08
C GLU A 50 2.35 -7.21 -11.45
N GLY A 51 3.39 -6.46 -11.06
CA GLY A 51 3.51 -5.01 -11.25
C GLY A 51 3.68 -4.26 -9.92
N PRO A 52 3.63 -2.92 -9.92
CA PRO A 52 3.65 -2.14 -8.69
C PRO A 52 2.36 -2.40 -7.89
N VAL A 53 2.47 -2.81 -6.63
CA VAL A 53 1.34 -3.12 -5.74
C VAL A 53 1.32 -2.15 -4.58
N VAL A 54 0.17 -1.54 -4.32
CA VAL A 54 -0.06 -0.69 -3.15
C VAL A 54 -0.61 -1.52 -1.98
N VAL A 55 -0.07 -1.27 -0.80
CA VAL A 55 -0.54 -1.81 0.48
C VAL A 55 -0.81 -0.62 1.40
N SER A 56 -2.03 -0.52 1.91
CA SER A 56 -2.44 0.51 2.87
C SER A 56 -3.22 -0.12 4.01
N ALA A 57 -3.03 0.36 5.23
CA ALA A 57 -3.88 -0.07 6.33
C ALA A 57 -5.27 0.57 6.19
N SER A 58 -6.32 -0.23 6.01
CA SER A 58 -7.70 0.27 5.93
C SER A 58 -8.38 0.17 7.30
N GLY A 59 -8.11 1.13 8.18
CA GLY A 59 -8.80 1.23 9.47
C GLY A 59 -8.07 2.09 10.52
N PRO A 60 -8.73 2.47 11.64
CA PRO A 60 -8.13 3.22 12.75
C PRO A 60 -7.03 2.45 13.51
N GLY A 61 -6.57 1.31 12.99
CA GLY A 61 -5.66 0.37 13.64
C GLY A 61 -4.17 0.63 13.43
N GLY A 62 -3.78 1.67 12.69
CA GLY A 62 -2.37 2.01 12.49
C GLY A 62 -1.74 2.71 13.69
N ARG A 63 -1.95 2.23 14.93
CA ARG A 63 -1.32 2.81 16.13
C ARG A 63 0.19 2.87 15.93
N GLY A 64 0.74 4.08 16.08
CA GLY A 64 2.17 4.34 15.99
C GLY A 64 2.95 3.48 16.96
N SER A 65 4.22 3.32 16.64
CA SER A 65 5.29 2.52 17.26
C SER A 65 5.50 2.67 18.79
N ARG A 66 4.58 3.22 19.58
CA ARG A 66 4.78 3.47 21.02
C ARG A 66 3.81 2.77 21.98
N ASP A 67 2.75 2.12 21.51
CA ASP A 67 1.78 1.46 22.41
C ASP A 67 1.37 0.05 21.94
N ARG A 68 2.35 -0.74 21.51
CA ARG A 68 2.23 -2.21 21.61
C ARG A 68 3.48 -2.77 22.25
N GLU A 69 3.26 -3.67 23.21
CA GLU A 69 4.21 -4.66 23.65
C GLU A 69 4.99 -5.19 22.44
N ALA A 70 6.32 -5.19 22.56
CA ALA A 70 7.24 -5.66 21.55
C ALA A 70 6.89 -7.09 21.10
N THR A 71 6.11 -7.18 20.02
CA THR A 71 5.79 -8.45 19.36
C THR A 71 5.90 -8.22 17.85
N GLY A 72 7.06 -8.65 17.33
CA GLY A 72 7.28 -8.94 15.93
C GLY A 72 7.74 -7.76 15.07
N HIS A 73 9.05 -7.61 14.93
CA HIS A 73 9.62 -7.11 13.69
C HIS A 73 9.23 -8.06 12.54
N HIS A 74 8.05 -7.94 11.94
CA HIS A 74 7.74 -8.52 10.62
C HIS A 74 6.40 -8.00 10.09
N GLY A 75 6.37 -7.69 8.80
CA GLY A 75 5.17 -7.27 8.07
C GLY A 75 4.20 -8.43 7.83
N ASP A 76 3.64 -9.01 8.89
CA ASP A 76 2.96 -10.30 8.81
C ASP A 76 1.41 -10.23 8.81
N LYS A 77 0.79 -9.06 9.04
CA LYS A 77 -0.69 -8.95 9.12
C LYS A 77 -1.32 -8.19 7.97
N LEU A 78 -1.35 -8.84 6.79
CA LEU A 78 -2.07 -8.37 5.59
C LEU A 78 -3.60 -8.47 5.69
N ASP A 79 -4.14 -9.17 6.69
CA ASP A 79 -5.59 -9.45 6.80
C ASP A 79 -6.44 -8.19 7.09
N SER A 80 -5.82 -7.10 7.56
CA SER A 80 -6.48 -5.80 7.78
C SER A 80 -5.98 -4.70 6.84
N GLU A 81 -5.16 -5.08 5.85
CA GLU A 81 -4.55 -4.17 4.88
C GLU A 81 -5.34 -4.22 3.56
N PHE A 82 -5.62 -3.07 2.98
CA PHE A 82 -6.06 -2.96 1.61
C PHE A 82 -4.85 -3.19 0.69
N VAL A 83 -4.96 -4.17 -0.21
CA VAL A 83 -3.92 -4.53 -1.16
C VAL A 83 -4.50 -4.56 -2.55
N ASP A 84 -3.90 -3.81 -3.48
CA ASP A 84 -4.31 -3.78 -4.89
C ASP A 84 -3.13 -3.40 -5.78
N THR A 85 -3.21 -3.69 -7.07
CA THR A 85 -2.23 -3.16 -8.03
C THR A 85 -2.38 -1.65 -8.15
N LEU A 86 -1.25 -0.98 -8.37
CA LEU A 86 -1.21 0.45 -8.62
C LEU A 86 -1.69 0.76 -10.05
N GLU A 87 -1.43 -0.14 -10.99
CA GLU A 87 -2.03 -0.08 -12.33
C GLU A 87 -3.53 -0.34 -12.25
N ALA A 88 -4.29 0.49 -12.97
CA ALA A 88 -5.73 0.44 -13.03
C ALA A 88 -6.22 0.94 -14.39
N THR A 89 -7.41 0.51 -14.79
CA THR A 89 -8.04 1.04 -15.99
C THR A 89 -8.58 2.45 -15.75
N GLN A 90 -8.80 3.21 -16.83
CA GLN A 90 -9.34 4.58 -16.76
C GLN A 90 -10.74 4.69 -16.13
N PHE A 91 -11.45 3.59 -15.98
CA PHE A 91 -12.81 3.54 -15.43
C PHE A 91 -12.84 3.19 -13.94
N GLU A 92 -11.69 2.92 -13.34
CA GLU A 92 -11.62 2.56 -11.94
C GLU A 92 -11.52 3.77 -11.02
N ASP A 93 -12.05 3.58 -9.81
CA ASP A 93 -12.01 4.60 -8.78
C ASP A 93 -10.55 4.91 -8.39
N ASP A 94 -10.24 6.20 -8.37
CA ASP A 94 -8.91 6.70 -8.03
C ASP A 94 -8.66 6.68 -6.51
N ALA A 95 -9.70 6.54 -5.69
CA ALA A 95 -9.61 6.56 -4.23
C ALA A 95 -9.13 5.20 -3.69
N ILE A 96 -7.98 5.24 -3.01
CA ILE A 96 -7.45 4.13 -2.24
C ILE A 96 -7.73 4.41 -0.75
N PRO A 97 -8.49 3.54 -0.06
CA PRO A 97 -8.73 3.70 1.37
C PRO A 97 -7.43 3.41 2.13
N ALA A 98 -7.04 4.34 3.00
CA ALA A 98 -5.87 4.23 3.83
C ALA A 98 -6.13 4.79 5.23
N GLY A 99 -5.18 4.58 6.14
CA GLY A 99 -5.34 4.97 7.52
C GLY A 99 -4.04 4.81 8.27
N CYS A 100 -3.84 5.67 9.26
CA CYS A 100 -2.79 5.53 10.25
C CYS A 100 -3.34 5.90 11.63
N ALA A 101 -2.48 5.98 12.65
CA ALA A 101 -2.87 6.38 14.01
C ALA A 101 -3.62 7.73 14.04
N CYS A 102 -3.37 8.59 13.04
CA CYS A 102 -3.99 9.90 12.93
C CYS A 102 -5.43 9.86 12.38
N GLY A 103 -5.94 8.68 12.01
CA GLY A 103 -7.29 8.50 11.46
C GLY A 103 -7.31 8.04 10.01
N PRO A 104 -8.52 7.88 9.44
CA PRO A 104 -8.71 7.46 8.06
C PRO A 104 -8.20 8.54 7.09
N ARG A 105 -7.66 8.09 5.96
CA ARG A 105 -7.16 8.91 4.86
C ARG A 105 -7.57 8.29 3.54
N THR A 106 -7.65 9.11 2.51
CA THR A 106 -7.87 8.63 1.14
C THR A 106 -6.68 9.04 0.30
N LEU A 107 -6.09 8.07 -0.39
CA LEU A 107 -4.99 8.30 -1.32
C LEU A 107 -5.53 8.29 -2.76
N SER A 108 -4.85 8.99 -3.65
CA SER A 108 -5.14 8.96 -5.08
C SER A 108 -4.20 7.98 -5.76
N ARG A 109 -4.75 6.99 -6.46
CA ARG A 109 -4.00 6.01 -7.23
C ARG A 109 -3.14 6.67 -8.29
N LYS A 110 -3.69 7.64 -9.03
CA LYS A 110 -2.99 8.42 -10.04
C LYS A 110 -1.82 9.21 -9.45
N LYS A 111 -1.98 9.83 -8.27
CA LYS A 111 -0.86 10.51 -7.59
C LYS A 111 0.25 9.55 -7.19
N LEU A 112 -0.11 8.33 -6.76
CA LEU A 112 0.88 7.31 -6.43
C LEU A 112 1.59 6.78 -7.69
N GLN A 113 0.88 6.61 -8.81
CA GLN A 113 1.49 6.26 -10.10
C GLN A 113 2.49 7.33 -10.55
N ASP A 114 2.09 8.60 -10.50
CA ASP A 114 2.94 9.74 -10.85
C ASP A 114 4.19 9.83 -9.95
N ALA A 115 4.02 9.60 -8.64
CA ALA A 115 5.13 9.54 -7.69
C ALA A 115 6.11 8.39 -8.00
N VAL A 116 5.59 7.20 -8.35
CA VAL A 116 6.43 6.07 -8.77
C VAL A 116 7.14 6.36 -10.10
N ALA A 117 6.45 6.95 -11.08
CA ALA A 117 7.04 7.34 -12.36
C ALA A 117 8.12 8.43 -12.20
N SER A 118 7.91 9.35 -11.27
CA SER A 118 8.88 10.38 -10.87
C SER A 118 10.01 9.86 -9.98
N HIS A 119 10.06 8.55 -9.71
CA HIS A 119 11.05 7.89 -8.85
C HIS A 119 11.10 8.49 -7.42
N ALA A 120 9.96 9.00 -6.93
CA ALA A 120 9.86 9.46 -5.55
C ALA A 120 9.83 8.26 -4.60
N HIS A 121 10.76 8.24 -3.64
CA HIS A 121 10.81 7.19 -2.62
C HIS A 121 9.88 7.46 -1.43
N VAL A 122 9.55 8.72 -1.17
CA VAL A 122 8.69 9.14 -0.07
C VAL A 122 7.74 10.24 -0.52
N VAL A 123 6.45 10.07 -0.25
CA VAL A 123 5.42 11.10 -0.42
C VAL A 123 4.84 11.44 0.94
N ASN A 124 4.90 12.72 1.31
CA ASN A 124 4.26 13.21 2.53
C ASN A 124 2.87 13.75 2.18
N LEU A 125 1.85 13.28 2.87
CA LEU A 125 0.53 13.88 2.84
C LEU A 125 0.60 15.23 3.53
N THR A 126 0.01 16.24 2.90
CA THR A 126 -0.22 17.56 3.50
C THR A 126 -1.56 17.60 4.21
#